data_AF-A0A962C773-F1
#
_entry.id   AF-A0A962C773-F1
#
_cell.length_a   1.000
_cell.length_b   1.000
_cell.length_c   1.000
_cell.angle_alpha   90.00
_cell.angle_beta   90.00
_cell.angle_gamma   90.00
#
_symmetry.space_group_name_H-M   'P 1'
#
loop_
_entity.id
_entity.type
_entity.pdbx_description
1 polymer ?
#
loop_
_entity_poly.entity_id
_entity_poly.type
_entity_poly.pdbx_seq_one_letter_code
_entity_poly.pdbx_strand_id
1 'polypeptide(L)'
;TVDAILRCLAISDAAGYAKLCGEFESENSAHQDVANRLEVEHVPVLPDREYIHDPHAMVVFRLLDSRGIGAPDVKVLLTAGPNHDPNQLPENFLADRQLNRRSGNLSFFLNHATLTGCPAIPGRKPGEIARKALVPRPPYGLRIVPRDGEHYVEYWMAELEADVANLLPLIAPNETTIIDIRMNRIVREGVYRMTRQLSPRSFKDAELGGPL
;
A
#
# COMPACT_ATOMS: atom_id res chain seq x y z
N THR A 1 -13.08 22.86 7.54
CA THR A 1 -11.62 22.60 7.70
C THR A 1 -10.99 23.45 8.79
N VAL A 2 -11.22 24.78 8.85
CA VAL A 2 -10.71 25.61 9.96
C VAL A 2 -11.34 25.24 11.31
N ASP A 3 -12.65 25.01 11.36
CA ASP A 3 -13.34 24.67 12.62
C ASP A 3 -12.88 23.35 13.23
N ALA A 4 -12.56 22.35 12.40
CA ALA A 4 -12.01 21.08 12.86
C ALA A 4 -10.64 21.26 13.52
N ILE A 5 -9.79 22.12 12.95
CA ILE A 5 -8.49 22.47 13.55
C ILE A 5 -8.70 23.20 14.88
N LEU A 6 -9.64 24.15 14.94
CA LEU A 6 -9.95 24.87 16.17
C LEU A 6 -10.51 23.96 17.27
N ARG A 7 -11.36 22.97 16.92
CA ARG A 7 -11.82 21.93 17.84
C ARG A 7 -10.66 21.15 18.46
N CYS A 8 -9.67 20.76 17.66
CA CYS A 8 -8.47 20.08 18.16
C CYS A 8 -7.65 20.98 19.10
N LEU A 9 -7.45 22.25 18.74
CA LEU A 9 -6.65 23.19 19.54
C LEU A 9 -7.30 23.58 20.88
N ALA A 10 -8.62 23.42 21.00
CA ALA A 10 -9.37 23.72 22.22
C ALA A 10 -9.27 22.63 23.30
N ILE A 11 -8.74 21.44 22.97
CA ILE A 11 -8.63 20.32 23.91
C ILE A 11 -7.45 20.52 24.85
N SER A 12 -7.69 20.42 26.16
CA SER A 12 -6.69 20.62 27.21
C SER A 12 -6.43 19.37 28.07
N ASP A 13 -7.17 18.29 27.86
CA ASP A 13 -7.05 17.05 28.65
C ASP A 13 -7.32 15.78 27.83
N ALA A 14 -7.01 14.63 28.41
CA ALA A 14 -7.15 13.32 27.77
C ALA A 14 -8.63 12.92 27.54
N ALA A 15 -9.55 13.37 28.40
CA ALA A 15 -10.97 13.03 28.27
C ALA A 15 -11.62 13.76 27.10
N GLY A 16 -11.31 15.06 26.95
CA GLY A 16 -11.69 15.88 25.81
C GLY A 16 -11.10 15.35 24.51
N TYR A 17 -9.85 14.88 24.53
CA TYR A 17 -9.22 14.26 23.37
C TYR A 17 -9.97 13.00 22.93
N ALA A 18 -10.23 12.07 23.86
CA ALA A 18 -10.95 10.83 23.56
C ALA A 18 -12.38 11.10 23.04
N LYS A 19 -13.07 12.08 23.63
CA LYS A 19 -14.39 12.52 23.16
C LYS A 19 -14.33 13.06 21.72
N LEU A 20 -13.36 13.94 21.43
CA LEU A 20 -13.19 14.51 20.10
C LEU A 20 -12.88 13.44 19.05
N CYS A 21 -12.07 12.43 19.39
CA CYS A 21 -11.84 11.27 18.52
C CYS A 21 -13.15 10.54 18.19
N GLY A 22 -14.00 10.30 19.19
CA GLY A 22 -15.31 9.66 18.96
C GLY A 22 -16.25 10.51 18.10
N GLU A 23 -16.23 11.84 18.26
CA GLU A 23 -17.00 12.76 17.41
C GLU A 23 -16.52 12.69 15.95
N PHE A 24 -15.22 12.74 15.69
CA PHE A 24 -14.68 12.61 14.34
C PHE A 24 -14.93 11.24 13.73
N GLU A 25 -14.88 10.16 14.51
CA GLU A 25 -15.21 8.83 14.02
C GLU A 25 -16.68 8.74 13.57
N SER A 26 -17.59 9.35 14.33
CA SER A 26 -19.00 9.43 13.97
C SER A 26 -19.24 10.29 12.72
N GLU A 27 -18.57 11.44 12.61
CA GLU A 27 -18.64 12.30 11.42
C GLU A 27 -18.10 11.57 10.18
N ASN A 28 -16.95 10.91 10.31
CA ASN A 28 -16.34 10.13 9.23
C ASN A 28 -17.26 8.99 8.79
N SER A 29 -17.83 8.24 9.75
CA SER A 29 -18.78 7.16 9.46
C SER A 29 -20.01 7.67 8.70
N ALA A 30 -20.56 8.82 9.09
CA ALA A 30 -21.70 9.43 8.41
C ALA A 30 -21.36 9.85 6.97
N HIS A 31 -20.20 10.50 6.76
CA HIS A 31 -19.73 10.87 5.43
C HIS A 31 -19.43 9.66 4.54
N GLN A 32 -18.96 8.57 5.15
CA GLN A 32 -18.64 7.32 4.46
C GLN A 32 -19.85 6.41 4.22
N ASP A 33 -21.06 6.78 4.64
CA ASP A 33 -22.27 6.07 4.22
C ASP A 33 -22.39 6.13 2.68
N VAL A 34 -22.71 5.00 2.04
CA VAL A 34 -22.85 4.88 0.58
C VAL A 34 -23.81 5.94 0.01
N ALA A 35 -24.85 6.31 0.76
CA ALA A 35 -25.80 7.35 0.35
C ALA A 35 -25.19 8.76 0.28
N ASN A 36 -24.09 9.00 0.99
CA ASN A 36 -23.43 10.31 1.12
C ASN A 36 -22.15 10.45 0.29
N ARG A 37 -21.73 9.39 -0.43
CA ARG A 37 -20.48 9.38 -1.19
C ARG A 37 -20.55 10.07 -2.55
N LEU A 38 -21.74 10.47 -3.01
CA LEU A 38 -21.90 11.24 -4.24
C LEU A 38 -21.96 12.73 -3.91
N GLU A 39 -20.92 13.47 -4.28
CA GLU A 39 -20.91 14.92 -4.28
C GLU A 39 -21.20 15.43 -5.70
N VAL A 40 -22.02 16.47 -5.79
CA VAL A 40 -22.36 17.13 -7.05
C VAL A 40 -21.91 18.58 -6.98
N GLU A 41 -20.89 18.93 -7.77
CA GLU A 41 -20.48 20.31 -7.97
C GLU A 41 -21.34 20.92 -9.08
N HIS A 42 -22.12 21.95 -8.73
CA HIS A 42 -22.86 22.71 -9.71
C HIS A 42 -21.93 23.68 -10.43
N VAL A 43 -21.71 23.46 -11.73
CA VAL A 43 -20.83 24.31 -12.52
C VAL A 43 -21.68 25.27 -13.35
N PRO A 44 -21.58 26.60 -13.15
CA PRO A 44 -22.30 27.55 -13.98
C PRO A 44 -21.97 27.33 -15.45
N VAL A 45 -23.00 27.30 -16.30
CA VAL A 45 -22.93 27.14 -17.77
C VAL A 45 -22.28 25.85 -18.29
N LEU A 46 -21.98 24.86 -17.44
CA LEU A 46 -21.50 23.54 -17.83
C LEU A 46 -22.33 22.45 -17.14
N PRO A 47 -22.27 21.19 -17.62
CA PRO A 47 -22.84 20.08 -16.87
C PRO A 47 -22.22 19.97 -15.47
N ASP A 48 -23.05 19.66 -14.49
CA ASP A 48 -22.62 19.37 -13.12
C ASP A 48 -21.56 18.27 -13.12
N ARG A 49 -20.61 18.37 -12.18
CA ARG A 49 -19.58 17.36 -11.99
C ARG A 49 -19.96 16.48 -10.81
N GLU A 50 -19.81 15.18 -11.00
CA GLU A 50 -20.07 14.19 -9.97
C GLU A 50 -18.74 13.65 -9.45
N TYR A 51 -18.59 13.69 -8.13
CA TYR A 51 -17.42 13.20 -7.41
C TYR A 51 -17.85 12.07 -6.49
N ILE A 52 -17.19 10.92 -6.63
CA ILE A 52 -17.43 9.74 -5.80
C ILE A 52 -16.34 9.65 -4.75
N HIS A 53 -16.72 9.76 -3.49
CA HIS A 53 -15.83 9.71 -2.33
C HIS A 53 -15.76 8.29 -1.76
N ASP A 54 -15.25 7.36 -2.55
CA ASP A 54 -14.94 6.03 -2.03
C ASP A 54 -13.85 6.11 -0.93
N PRO A 55 -13.91 5.28 0.12
CA PRO A 55 -12.87 5.21 1.13
C PRO A 55 -11.57 4.74 0.48
N HIS A 56 -10.49 5.43 0.84
CA HIS A 56 -9.14 5.09 0.40
C HIS A 56 -8.25 4.83 1.61
N ALA A 57 -7.19 4.07 1.43
CA ALA A 57 -6.18 3.82 2.45
C ALA A 57 -4.79 4.12 1.91
N MET A 58 -3.95 4.77 2.71
CA MET A 58 -2.54 4.94 2.37
C MET A 58 -1.73 3.80 3.00
N VAL A 59 -0.95 3.09 2.20
CA VAL A 59 -0.05 2.04 2.68
C VAL A 59 1.38 2.42 2.34
N VAL A 60 2.23 2.53 3.36
CA VAL A 60 3.65 2.84 3.20
C VAL A 60 4.46 1.59 3.51
N PHE A 61 5.06 1.02 2.48
CA PHE A 61 6.01 -0.09 2.62
C PHE A 61 7.41 0.45 2.89
N ARG A 62 8.01 0.00 3.99
CA ARG A 62 9.41 0.23 4.32
C ARG A 62 10.18 -1.07 4.12
N LEU A 63 11.04 -1.07 3.11
CA LEU A 63 11.87 -2.21 2.74
C LEU A 63 13.18 -2.13 3.50
N LEU A 64 13.40 -3.05 4.42
CA LEU A 64 14.54 -3.08 5.33
C LEU A 64 15.33 -4.37 5.11
N ASP A 65 16.66 -4.28 5.05
CA ASP A 65 17.51 -5.46 5.14
C ASP A 65 17.61 -5.99 6.57
N SER A 66 18.32 -7.11 6.75
CA SER A 66 18.54 -7.74 8.07
C SER A 66 19.30 -6.86 9.06
N ARG A 67 19.87 -5.73 8.63
CA ARG A 67 20.54 -4.72 9.47
C ARG A 67 19.70 -3.46 9.67
N GLY A 68 18.46 -3.43 9.16
CA GLY A 68 17.56 -2.28 9.23
C GLY A 68 17.92 -1.16 8.24
N ILE A 69 18.77 -1.43 7.25
CA ILE A 69 19.14 -0.47 6.19
C ILE A 69 18.11 -0.59 5.07
N GLY A 70 17.75 0.54 4.44
CA GLY A 70 16.81 0.55 3.31
C GLY A 70 17.27 -0.35 2.15
N ALA A 71 16.36 -1.18 1.63
CA ALA A 71 16.60 -2.11 0.53
C ALA A 71 15.82 -1.70 -0.73
N PRO A 72 16.29 -0.70 -1.50
CA PRO A 72 15.51 -0.08 -2.58
C PRO A 72 15.40 -0.92 -3.86
N ASP A 73 16.13 -2.03 -3.98
CA ASP A 73 16.29 -2.78 -5.24
C ASP A 73 15.38 -4.02 -5.35
N VAL A 74 14.15 -3.94 -4.82
CA VAL A 74 13.14 -4.99 -5.00
C VAL A 74 11.83 -4.46 -5.56
N LYS A 75 11.13 -5.32 -6.30
CA LYS A 75 9.77 -5.07 -6.78
C LYS A 75 8.80 -5.51 -5.69
N VAL A 76 7.86 -4.64 -5.34
CA VAL A 76 6.72 -4.94 -4.47
C VAL A 76 5.50 -5.10 -5.35
N LEU A 77 4.90 -6.28 -5.35
CA LEU A 77 3.71 -6.62 -6.12
C LEU A 77 2.56 -6.92 -5.16
N LEU A 78 1.43 -6.25 -5.34
CA LEU A 78 0.18 -6.67 -4.73
C LEU A 78 -0.40 -7.81 -5.56
N THR A 79 -1.07 -8.76 -4.91
CA THR A 79 -1.68 -9.92 -5.57
C THR A 79 -3.13 -10.08 -5.12
N ALA A 80 -3.95 -10.73 -5.96
CA ALA A 80 -5.35 -10.98 -5.70
C ALA A 80 -5.79 -12.36 -6.22
N GLY A 81 -6.93 -12.82 -5.74
CA GLY A 81 -7.55 -14.07 -6.18
C GLY A 81 -6.82 -15.34 -5.70
N PRO A 82 -7.42 -16.52 -5.97
CA PRO A 82 -6.97 -17.79 -5.39
C PRO A 82 -5.57 -18.24 -5.84
N ASN A 83 -5.05 -17.66 -6.92
CA ASN A 83 -3.73 -17.98 -7.46
C ASN A 83 -2.68 -16.89 -7.18
N HIS A 84 -2.99 -15.90 -6.34
CA HIS A 84 -2.12 -14.76 -6.03
C HIS A 84 -1.56 -14.09 -7.30
N ASP A 85 -2.45 -13.79 -8.23
CA ASP A 85 -2.10 -13.20 -9.52
C ASP A 85 -2.19 -11.67 -9.43
N PRO A 86 -1.09 -10.93 -9.70
CA PRO A 86 -1.13 -9.47 -9.72
C PRO A 86 -2.08 -8.90 -10.79
N ASN A 87 -2.47 -9.68 -11.80
CA ASN A 87 -3.42 -9.26 -12.84
C ASN A 87 -4.88 -9.45 -12.44
N GLN A 88 -5.16 -10.02 -11.26
CA GLN A 88 -6.52 -10.22 -10.76
C GLN A 88 -6.98 -9.11 -9.78
N LEU A 89 -6.17 -8.07 -9.60
CA LEU A 89 -6.57 -6.93 -8.79
C LEU A 89 -7.77 -6.20 -9.42
N PRO A 90 -8.74 -5.72 -8.62
CA PRO A 90 -9.88 -4.99 -9.14
C PRO A 90 -9.46 -3.75 -9.93
N GLU A 91 -10.23 -3.35 -10.93
CA GLU A 91 -9.97 -2.09 -11.65
C GLU A 91 -10.01 -0.89 -10.68
N ASN A 92 -9.15 0.10 -10.91
CA ASN A 92 -9.06 1.33 -10.12
C ASN A 92 -8.71 1.13 -8.62
N PHE A 93 -8.18 -0.04 -8.24
CA PHE A 93 -7.76 -0.29 -6.86
C PHE A 93 -6.58 0.57 -6.40
N LEU A 94 -5.73 1.02 -7.33
CA LEU A 94 -4.57 1.85 -7.07
C LEU A 94 -4.84 3.26 -7.59
N ALA A 95 -5.15 4.18 -6.70
CA ALA A 95 -5.40 5.58 -7.03
C ALA A 95 -4.10 6.36 -7.25
N ASP A 96 -3.06 6.08 -6.47
CA ASP A 96 -1.73 6.67 -6.66
C ASP A 96 -0.61 5.74 -6.14
N ARG A 97 0.60 5.94 -6.65
CA ARG A 97 1.83 5.28 -6.21
C ARG A 97 3.01 6.23 -6.26
N GLN A 98 3.73 6.32 -5.14
CA GLN A 98 4.91 7.16 -5.01
C GLN A 98 6.10 6.39 -4.44
N LEU A 99 7.28 6.58 -5.01
CA LEU A 99 8.55 6.08 -4.47
C LEU A 99 9.38 7.26 -3.97
N ASN A 100 9.67 7.28 -2.68
CA ASN A 100 10.62 8.23 -2.13
C ASN A 100 12.05 7.72 -2.34
N ARG A 101 12.75 8.25 -3.33
CA ARG A 101 14.11 7.81 -3.69
C ARG A 101 15.14 7.99 -2.58
N ARG A 102 14.93 8.90 -1.63
CA ARG A 102 15.86 9.14 -0.52
C ARG A 102 15.74 8.09 0.57
N SER A 103 14.50 7.70 0.91
CA SER A 103 14.22 6.72 1.96
C SER A 103 14.05 5.29 1.45
N GLY A 104 13.75 5.12 0.16
CA GLY A 104 13.36 3.83 -0.42
C GLY A 104 11.90 3.44 -0.10
N ASN A 105 11.14 4.27 0.60
CA ASN A 105 9.76 3.98 0.97
C ASN A 105 8.83 4.04 -0.25
N LEU A 106 7.95 3.05 -0.33
CA LEU A 106 6.94 2.94 -1.38
C LEU A 106 5.56 3.21 -0.76
N SER A 107 4.91 4.28 -1.21
CA SER A 107 3.57 4.64 -0.77
C SER A 107 2.55 4.29 -1.85
N PHE A 108 1.52 3.54 -1.48
CA PHE A 108 0.35 3.29 -2.30
C PHE A 108 -0.85 4.01 -1.69
N PHE A 109 -1.64 4.64 -2.54
CA PHE A 109 -2.96 5.12 -2.19
C PHE A 109 -3.99 4.18 -2.83
N LEU A 110 -4.61 3.35 -2.00
CA LEU A 110 -5.48 2.26 -2.42
C LEU A 110 -6.94 2.66 -2.28
N ASN A 111 -7.76 2.40 -3.30
CA ASN A 111 -9.20 2.51 -3.18
C ASN A 111 -9.71 1.31 -2.37
N HIS A 112 -9.94 1.51 -1.09
CA HIS A 112 -10.33 0.46 -0.16
C HIS A 112 -11.70 -0.14 -0.52
N ALA A 113 -12.65 0.67 -1.03
CA ALA A 113 -13.95 0.17 -1.47
C ALA A 113 -13.85 -0.82 -2.65
N THR A 114 -12.89 -0.67 -3.56
CA THR A 114 -12.66 -1.67 -4.62
C THR A 114 -12.13 -2.99 -4.06
N LEU A 115 -11.32 -2.93 -3.00
CA LEU A 115 -10.66 -4.09 -2.38
C LEU A 115 -11.61 -4.85 -1.46
N THR A 116 -12.45 -4.16 -0.68
CA THR A 116 -13.46 -4.82 0.17
C THR A 116 -14.77 -5.12 -0.56
N GLY A 117 -14.98 -4.52 -1.72
CA GLY A 117 -16.28 -4.45 -2.36
C GLY A 117 -17.12 -3.32 -1.80
N CYS A 118 -18.04 -2.84 -2.62
CA CYS A 118 -18.97 -1.78 -2.25
C CYS A 118 -20.27 -1.92 -3.05
N PRO A 119 -21.44 -1.70 -2.43
CA PRO A 119 -22.69 -1.56 -3.16
C PRO A 119 -22.63 -0.46 -4.25
N ALA A 120 -23.63 -0.47 -5.12
CA ALA A 120 -23.81 0.59 -6.09
C ALA A 120 -24.09 1.93 -5.35
N ILE A 121 -23.49 3.01 -5.86
CA ILE A 121 -23.79 4.36 -5.37
C ILE A 121 -25.00 4.87 -6.15
N PRO A 122 -26.10 5.24 -5.45
CA PRO A 122 -27.27 5.81 -6.10
C PRO A 122 -26.92 7.12 -6.79
N GLY A 123 -27.51 7.35 -7.95
CA GLY A 123 -27.42 8.62 -8.67
C GLY A 123 -28.36 9.67 -8.09
N ARG A 124 -28.40 10.84 -8.75
CA ARG A 124 -29.20 11.99 -8.31
C ARG A 124 -30.70 11.72 -8.37
N LYS A 125 -31.14 10.95 -9.37
CA LYS A 125 -32.55 10.63 -9.58
C LYS A 125 -32.89 9.26 -8.98
N PRO A 126 -34.11 9.07 -8.48
CA PRO A 126 -34.58 7.76 -8.07
C PRO A 126 -34.40 6.72 -9.19
N GLY A 127 -33.68 5.64 -8.89
CA GLY A 127 -33.38 4.56 -9.84
C GLY A 127 -32.15 4.78 -10.72
N GLU A 128 -31.51 5.95 -10.64
CA GLU A 128 -30.22 6.20 -11.29
C GLU A 128 -29.08 5.59 -10.47
N ILE A 129 -27.99 5.19 -11.15
CA ILE A 129 -26.79 4.63 -10.52
C ILE A 129 -25.60 5.45 -10.99
N ALA A 130 -24.96 6.19 -10.07
CA ALA A 130 -23.75 6.96 -10.35
C ALA A 130 -22.52 6.05 -10.46
N ARG A 131 -22.41 5.04 -9.57
CA ARG A 131 -21.36 4.01 -9.63
C ARG A 131 -21.97 2.63 -9.47
N LYS A 132 -21.65 1.71 -10.38
CA LYS A 132 -22.02 0.28 -10.24
C LYS A 132 -21.36 -0.32 -8.99
N ALA A 133 -21.91 -1.41 -8.49
CA ALA A 133 -21.31 -2.15 -7.39
C ALA A 133 -19.89 -2.61 -7.74
N LEU A 134 -18.99 -2.53 -6.76
CA LEU A 134 -17.60 -2.98 -6.86
C LEU A 134 -17.51 -4.39 -6.30
N VAL A 135 -16.90 -5.29 -7.06
CA VAL A 135 -16.76 -6.69 -6.71
C VAL A 135 -15.32 -6.95 -6.27
N PRO A 136 -15.10 -7.39 -5.02
CA PRO A 136 -13.76 -7.67 -4.52
C PRO A 136 -13.21 -8.97 -5.14
N ARG A 137 -11.90 -9.14 -5.05
CA ARG A 137 -11.15 -10.30 -5.58
C ARG A 137 -10.20 -10.88 -4.52
N PRO A 138 -10.71 -11.27 -3.34
CA PRO A 138 -9.87 -11.90 -2.34
C PRO A 138 -9.38 -13.28 -2.81
N PRO A 139 -8.35 -13.83 -2.15
CA PRO A 139 -7.59 -13.21 -1.07
C PRO A 139 -6.49 -12.26 -1.59
N TYR A 140 -6.14 -11.24 -0.80
CA TYR A 140 -5.13 -10.23 -1.20
C TYR A 140 -3.78 -10.54 -0.56
N GLY A 141 -2.72 -10.52 -1.35
CA GLY A 141 -1.37 -10.86 -0.90
C GLY A 141 -0.31 -9.87 -1.36
N LEU A 142 0.94 -10.22 -1.08
CA LEU A 142 2.11 -9.40 -1.37
C LEU A 142 3.26 -10.28 -1.85
N ARG A 143 3.87 -9.95 -2.99
CA ARG A 143 5.08 -10.61 -3.49
C ARG A 143 6.23 -9.62 -3.58
N ILE A 144 7.37 -10.00 -2.99
CA ILE A 144 8.62 -9.26 -3.02
C ILE A 144 9.57 -10.00 -3.95
N VAL A 145 9.91 -9.34 -5.06
CA VAL A 145 10.72 -9.93 -6.12
C VAL A 145 12.03 -9.17 -6.22
N PRO A 146 13.18 -9.82 -6.03
CA PRO A 146 14.49 -9.23 -6.32
C PRO A 146 14.55 -8.73 -7.77
N ARG A 147 15.35 -7.69 -8.03
CA ARG A 147 15.61 -7.30 -9.42
C ARG A 147 16.30 -8.44 -10.17
N ASP A 148 15.93 -8.58 -11.45
CA ASP A 148 16.48 -9.60 -12.34
C ASP A 148 18.01 -9.46 -12.46
N GLY A 149 18.70 -10.58 -12.65
CA GLY A 149 20.16 -10.64 -12.83
C GLY A 149 20.90 -11.34 -11.69
N GLU A 150 22.14 -11.70 -11.96
CA GLU A 150 23.05 -12.26 -10.97
C GLU A 150 23.69 -11.13 -10.16
N HIS A 151 23.51 -11.15 -8.84
CA HIS A 151 24.06 -10.14 -7.95
C HIS A 151 24.92 -10.79 -6.88
N TYR A 152 26.07 -10.17 -6.61
CA TYR A 152 26.94 -10.57 -5.50
C TYR A 152 26.28 -10.34 -4.12
N VAL A 153 25.30 -9.45 -4.06
CA VAL A 153 24.43 -9.21 -2.90
C VAL A 153 23.00 -9.18 -3.40
N GLU A 154 22.16 -10.03 -2.85
CA GLU A 154 20.75 -10.14 -3.24
C GLU A 154 19.85 -10.33 -2.01
N TYR A 155 18.55 -10.45 -2.26
CA TYR A 155 17.54 -10.74 -1.26
C TYR A 155 16.73 -11.96 -1.70
N TRP A 156 16.19 -12.75 -0.76
CA TRP A 156 15.29 -13.84 -1.15
C TRP A 156 13.99 -13.28 -1.69
N MET A 157 13.44 -13.96 -2.71
CA MET A 157 12.04 -13.81 -3.06
C MET A 157 11.20 -14.19 -1.84
N ALA A 158 10.24 -13.33 -1.52
CA ALA A 158 9.32 -13.57 -0.42
C ALA A 158 7.91 -13.35 -0.90
N GLU A 159 7.00 -14.23 -0.49
CA GLU A 159 5.58 -14.09 -0.75
C GLU A 159 4.83 -14.16 0.58
N LEU A 160 3.99 -13.16 0.80
CA LEU A 160 2.91 -13.27 1.76
C LEU A 160 1.72 -13.85 1.01
N GLU A 161 1.63 -15.18 1.05
CA GLU A 161 0.47 -15.90 0.55
C GLU A 161 -0.72 -15.59 1.44
N ALA A 162 -1.84 -15.32 0.80
CA ALA A 162 -3.02 -14.81 1.49
C ALA A 162 -3.83 -15.91 2.18
N ASP A 163 -3.41 -17.18 2.09
CA ASP A 163 -3.95 -18.30 2.88
C ASP A 163 -3.45 -18.27 4.34
N VAL A 164 -2.23 -17.79 4.58
CA VAL A 164 -1.64 -17.61 5.92
C VAL A 164 -2.04 -16.25 6.52
N ALA A 165 -2.14 -15.20 5.70
CA ALA A 165 -2.64 -13.89 6.11
C ALA A 165 -3.14 -13.07 4.91
N ASN A 166 -4.45 -12.83 4.81
CA ASN A 166 -4.98 -11.81 3.90
C ASN A 166 -4.40 -10.44 4.31
N LEU A 167 -3.84 -9.71 3.34
CA LEU A 167 -3.24 -8.39 3.57
C LEU A 167 -4.31 -7.36 3.98
N LEU A 168 -5.53 -7.49 3.45
CA LEU A 168 -6.58 -6.49 3.59
C LEU A 168 -7.00 -6.21 5.05
N PRO A 169 -7.13 -7.20 5.96
CA PRO A 169 -7.31 -6.96 7.39
C PRO A 169 -6.32 -6.02 8.07
N LEU A 170 -5.12 -5.83 7.52
CA LEU A 170 -4.10 -4.93 8.06
C LEU A 170 -4.25 -3.49 7.57
N ILE A 171 -5.16 -3.24 6.63
CA ILE A 171 -5.31 -1.96 5.94
C ILE A 171 -6.73 -1.45 6.22
N ALA A 172 -6.85 -0.47 7.12
CA ALA A 172 -8.11 0.16 7.42
C ALA A 172 -8.44 1.30 6.41
N PRO A 173 -9.72 1.55 6.12
CA PRO A 173 -10.13 2.67 5.28
C PRO A 173 -9.85 4.01 5.98
N ASN A 174 -9.52 5.03 5.20
CA ASN A 174 -9.24 6.41 5.62
C ASN A 174 -8.08 6.54 6.63
N GLU A 175 -7.21 5.54 6.68
CA GLU A 175 -6.04 5.50 7.54
C GLU A 175 -4.74 5.36 6.75
N THR A 176 -3.63 5.63 7.43
CA THR A 176 -2.28 5.34 6.93
C THR A 176 -1.73 4.14 7.68
N THR A 177 -1.43 3.06 6.95
CA THR A 177 -0.75 1.88 7.48
C THR A 177 0.72 1.89 7.06
N ILE A 178 1.63 1.69 8.01
CA ILE A 178 3.05 1.49 7.72
C ILE A 178 3.36 0.01 7.88
N ILE A 179 3.91 -0.62 6.84
CA ILE A 179 4.28 -2.03 6.83
C ILE A 179 5.79 -2.15 6.66
N ASP A 180 6.44 -2.71 7.68
CA ASP A 180 7.87 -3.03 7.64
C ASP A 180 8.08 -4.42 7.07
N ILE A 181 8.81 -4.47 5.96
CA ILE A 181 9.20 -5.72 5.33
C ILE A 181 10.69 -5.89 5.58
N ARG A 182 11.01 -6.85 6.45
CA ARG A 182 12.40 -7.21 6.76
C ARG A 182 12.84 -8.35 5.87
N MET A 183 13.86 -8.09 5.08
CA MET A 183 14.40 -9.00 4.09
C MET A 183 15.75 -9.53 4.53
N ASN A 184 15.98 -10.82 4.32
CA ASN A 184 17.29 -11.41 4.55
C ASN A 184 18.20 -11.08 3.37
N ARG A 185 19.27 -10.32 3.67
CA ARG A 185 20.35 -10.06 2.73
C ARG A 185 21.19 -11.32 2.58
N ILE A 186 21.37 -11.78 1.35
CA ILE A 186 22.28 -12.87 1.01
C ILE A 186 23.54 -12.27 0.39
N VAL A 187 24.68 -12.72 0.89
CA VAL A 187 25.99 -12.33 0.38
C VAL A 187 26.58 -13.55 -0.29
N ARG A 188 26.97 -13.41 -1.56
CA ARG A 188 27.61 -14.48 -2.31
C ARG A 188 29.10 -14.54 -1.97
N GLU A 189 29.67 -15.74 -1.94
CA GLU A 189 31.10 -15.97 -1.66
C GLU A 189 32.01 -15.11 -2.55
N GLY A 190 31.61 -14.89 -3.81
CA GLY A 190 32.32 -14.06 -4.77
C GLY A 190 32.50 -12.60 -4.36
N VAL A 191 31.71 -12.09 -3.39
CA VAL A 191 31.94 -10.77 -2.76
C VAL A 191 33.31 -10.72 -2.11
N TYR A 192 33.72 -11.82 -1.49
CA TYR A 192 34.97 -11.93 -0.79
C TYR A 192 35.40 -13.40 -0.65
N ARG A 193 36.37 -13.81 -1.46
CA ARG A 193 36.97 -15.14 -1.42
C ARG A 193 38.41 -15.06 -0.90
N MET A 194 38.67 -15.62 0.27
CA MET A 194 40.04 -15.80 0.75
C MET A 194 40.73 -16.88 -0.10
N THR A 195 41.93 -16.58 -0.59
CA THR A 195 42.75 -17.51 -1.35
C THR A 195 44.13 -17.64 -0.72
N ARG A 196 44.75 -18.82 -0.85
CA ARG A 196 46.15 -19.06 -0.46
C ARG A 196 47.14 -18.57 -1.51
N GLN A 197 46.65 -18.09 -2.66
CA GLN A 197 47.48 -17.62 -3.77
C GLN A 197 47.92 -16.18 -3.54
N LEU A 198 49.25 -15.97 -3.50
CA LEU A 198 49.86 -14.67 -3.20
C LEU A 198 50.01 -13.76 -4.43
N SER A 199 49.79 -14.29 -5.64
CA SER A 199 49.83 -13.48 -6.87
C SER A 199 48.53 -12.65 -7.00
N PRO A 200 48.62 -11.36 -7.37
CA PRO A 200 47.43 -10.53 -7.62
C PRO A 200 46.49 -11.18 -8.64
N ARG A 201 45.18 -11.12 -8.38
CA ARG A 201 44.14 -11.60 -9.29
C ARG A 201 43.06 -10.52 -9.47
N SER A 202 42.56 -10.38 -10.68
CA SER A 202 41.38 -9.56 -10.97
C SER A 202 40.13 -10.19 -10.35
N PHE A 203 39.30 -9.36 -9.72
CA PHE A 203 38.01 -9.74 -9.14
C PHE A 203 36.81 -9.37 -10.03
N LYS A 204 37.05 -8.82 -11.23
CA LYS A 204 35.98 -8.37 -12.14
C LYS A 204 35.08 -9.50 -12.62
N ASP A 205 35.65 -10.70 -12.78
CA ASP A 205 34.97 -11.88 -13.31
C ASP A 205 35.02 -13.03 -12.29
N ALA A 206 34.94 -12.70 -11.00
CA ALA A 206 34.89 -13.73 -9.97
C ALA A 206 33.58 -14.52 -10.09
N GLU A 207 33.66 -15.84 -9.87
CA GLU A 207 32.44 -16.63 -9.74
C GLU A 207 31.67 -16.18 -8.49
N LEU A 208 30.34 -16.11 -8.58
CA LEU A 208 29.49 -15.74 -7.45
C LEU A 208 29.65 -16.71 -6.27
N GLY A 209 29.82 -18.01 -6.54
CA GLY A 209 29.87 -19.02 -5.49
C GLY A 209 28.56 -19.17 -4.71
N GLY A 210 28.64 -19.84 -3.56
CA GLY A 210 27.48 -20.13 -2.71
C GLY A 210 26.99 -18.91 -1.91
N PRO A 211 25.75 -18.96 -1.37
CA PRO A 211 25.31 -18.02 -0.35
C PRO A 211 26.10 -18.23 0.95
N LEU A 212 26.47 -17.13 1.60
CA LEU A 212 27.08 -17.07 2.94
C LEU A 212 26.02 -16.82 4.02
#